data_AF-A0A3D5Z577-F1
#
_entry.id   AF-A0A3D5Z577-F1
#
_cell.length_a   1.000
_cell.length_b   1.000
_cell.length_c   1.000
_cell.angle_alpha   90.00
_cell.angle_beta   90.00
_cell.angle_gamma   90.00
#
_symmetry.space_group_name_H-M   'P 1'
#
loop_
_entity.id
_entity.type
_entity.pdbx_description
1 polymer ?
#
loop_
_entity_poly.entity_id
_entity_poly.type
_entity_poly.pdbx_seq_one_letter_code
_entity_poly.pdbx_strand_id
1 'polypeptide(L)'
;MWKRFKLTLKRVSTYEYKPRYSRLAGDIASFEPRLHKRIFDTGSAQKQWALKSLELLKQTKEFLDDYKIDEGWKSFHTAKRFEIYGMDKHERLALAKAIYKESDKLNDWRKASIVSMLGNKAGEVTDAPEPDVLILAAELKDEDYNNMYYMNRLSHNIFWLLSGLLFLNLCLIVLYFVICSGWYDIKFTKTDLNLTGHIIGVLLFGFLGALTSAILFTRNLSKSSRIKEITSSQVVVMSKIFIGVGFSIFIFLLLRSSVADEIKLFSFSISQPLDYFAIAFASGFTEKFAQKSMDLLIGKDKTEKSKTSESGII
;
A
#
# COMPACT_ATOMS: atom_id res chain seq x y z
N MET A 1 -15.64 21.85 26.42
CA MET A 1 -14.45 21.31 27.12
C MET A 1 -14.06 19.90 26.64
N TRP A 2 -15.02 18.97 26.51
CA TRP A 2 -14.79 17.58 26.05
C TRP A 2 -14.18 17.44 24.64
N LYS A 3 -14.59 18.28 23.67
CA LYS A 3 -14.02 18.28 22.31
C LYS A 3 -12.51 18.57 22.30
N ARG A 4 -12.07 19.57 23.08
CA ARG A 4 -10.66 19.96 23.18
C ARG A 4 -9.81 18.86 23.82
N PHE A 5 -10.34 18.15 24.82
CA PHE A 5 -9.66 17.04 25.46
C PHE A 5 -9.54 15.79 24.56
N LYS A 6 -10.58 15.48 23.76
CA LYS A 6 -10.50 14.45 22.72
C LYS A 6 -9.47 14.79 21.64
N LEU A 7 -9.40 16.05 21.23
CA LEU A 7 -8.45 16.54 20.23
C LEU A 7 -6.99 16.47 20.72
N THR A 8 -6.73 16.80 21.99
CA THR A 8 -5.39 16.68 22.59
C THR A 8 -4.96 15.22 22.72
N LEU A 9 -5.86 14.31 23.09
CA LEU A 9 -5.56 12.87 23.10
C LEU A 9 -5.21 12.35 21.70
N LYS A 10 -5.95 12.82 20.68
CA LYS A 10 -5.72 12.47 19.27
C LYS A 10 -4.39 13.04 18.72
N ARG A 11 -3.98 14.23 19.17
CA ARG A 11 -2.67 14.86 18.88
C ARG A 11 -1.49 14.05 19.39
N VAL A 12 -1.62 13.48 20.59
CA VAL A 12 -0.54 12.71 21.22
C VAL A 12 -0.46 11.29 20.66
N SER A 13 -1.59 10.71 20.24
CA SER A 13 -1.63 9.31 19.82
C SER A 13 -1.18 9.03 18.38
N THR A 14 -0.96 10.03 17.53
CA THR A 14 -0.66 9.78 16.10
C THR A 14 0.51 10.60 15.57
N TYR A 15 1.70 10.00 15.58
CA TYR A 15 2.94 10.53 15.00
C TYR A 15 2.79 10.94 13.51
N GLU A 16 1.87 10.29 12.77
CA GLU A 16 1.59 10.56 11.36
C GLU A 16 0.78 11.85 11.12
N TYR A 17 -0.03 12.29 12.09
CA TYR A 17 -0.90 13.46 11.92
C TYR A 17 -0.11 14.78 12.00
N LYS A 18 1.00 14.81 12.73
CA LYS A 18 1.80 16.03 12.91
C LYS A 18 2.45 16.52 11.61
N PRO A 19 3.09 15.68 10.77
CA PRO A 19 3.57 16.09 9.45
C PRO A 19 2.45 16.50 8.48
N ARG A 20 1.36 15.73 8.42
CA ARG A 20 0.24 16.04 7.50
C ARG A 20 -0.46 17.35 7.85
N TYR A 21 -0.67 17.59 9.15
CA TYR A 21 -1.16 18.86 9.68
C TYR A 21 -0.23 20.00 9.31
N SER A 22 1.08 19.87 9.58
CA SER A 22 2.06 20.90 9.30
C SER A 22 2.13 21.25 7.81
N ARG A 23 2.00 20.24 6.93
CA ARG A 23 1.98 20.45 5.47
C ARG A 23 0.77 21.27 5.05
N LEU A 24 -0.43 20.88 5.48
CA LEU A 24 -1.65 21.61 5.12
C LEU A 24 -1.65 23.03 5.71
N ALA A 25 -1.21 23.17 6.95
CA ALA A 25 -1.07 24.48 7.60
C ALA A 25 -0.10 25.41 6.83
N GLY A 26 1.06 24.88 6.42
CA GLY A 26 2.03 25.62 5.61
C GLY A 26 1.48 26.02 4.24
N ASP A 27 0.79 25.10 3.58
CA ASP A 27 0.17 25.36 2.28
C ASP A 27 -0.92 26.45 2.39
N ILE A 28 -1.78 26.41 3.42
CA ILE A 28 -2.76 27.47 3.70
C ILE A 28 -2.06 28.81 3.92
N ALA A 29 -1.05 28.84 4.77
CA ALA A 29 -0.32 30.07 5.11
C ALA A 29 0.37 30.69 3.89
N SER A 30 0.82 29.88 2.92
CA SER A 30 1.41 30.36 1.67
C SER A 30 0.36 30.81 0.64
N PHE A 31 -0.79 30.11 0.59
CA PHE A 31 -1.83 30.32 -0.42
C PHE A 31 -2.71 31.53 -0.11
N GLU A 32 -3.09 31.71 1.16
CA GLU A 32 -3.97 32.80 1.60
C GLU A 32 -3.50 34.20 1.17
N PRO A 33 -2.27 34.64 1.47
CA PRO A 33 -1.80 35.97 1.05
C PRO A 33 -1.74 36.10 -0.47
N ARG A 34 -1.39 35.03 -1.19
CA ARG A 34 -1.36 35.00 -2.66
C ARG A 34 -2.76 35.17 -3.26
N LEU A 35 -3.74 34.46 -2.70
CA LEU A 35 -5.14 34.57 -3.12
C LEU A 35 -5.68 35.97 -2.88
N HIS A 36 -5.44 36.55 -1.69
CA HIS A 36 -5.83 37.92 -1.38
C HIS A 36 -5.22 38.94 -2.34
N LYS A 37 -3.91 38.81 -2.60
CA LYS A 37 -3.22 39.65 -3.58
C LYS A 37 -3.88 39.55 -4.97
N ARG A 38 -4.12 38.33 -5.47
CA ARG A 38 -4.78 38.13 -6.77
C ARG A 38 -6.18 38.77 -6.82
N ILE A 39 -6.98 38.58 -5.77
CA ILE A 39 -8.33 39.16 -5.69
C ILE A 39 -8.26 40.69 -5.76
N PHE A 40 -7.30 41.29 -5.07
CA PHE A 40 -7.06 42.74 -5.09
C PHE A 40 -6.61 43.21 -6.47
N ASP A 41 -5.54 42.62 -7.02
CA ASP A 41 -4.93 43.00 -8.31
C ASP A 41 -5.93 42.89 -9.48
N THR A 42 -6.81 41.88 -9.44
CA THR A 42 -7.82 41.64 -10.49
C THR A 42 -9.17 42.32 -10.24
N GLY A 43 -9.32 43.06 -9.14
CA GLY A 43 -10.60 43.67 -8.75
C GLY A 43 -11.74 42.66 -8.59
N SER A 44 -11.42 41.42 -8.20
CA SER A 44 -12.35 40.29 -8.25
C SER A 44 -13.08 40.00 -6.94
N ALA A 45 -13.07 40.94 -5.98
CA ALA A 45 -13.60 40.73 -4.63
C ALA A 45 -15.07 40.25 -4.60
N GLN A 46 -15.88 40.67 -5.57
CA GLN A 46 -17.29 40.28 -5.69
C GLN A 46 -17.55 39.18 -6.72
N LYS A 47 -16.51 38.65 -7.38
CA LYS A 47 -16.67 37.56 -8.35
C LYS A 47 -16.91 36.26 -7.62
N GLN A 48 -17.77 35.42 -8.18
CA GLN A 48 -18.17 34.15 -7.57
C GLN A 48 -16.99 33.22 -7.27
N TRP A 49 -16.01 33.15 -8.18
CA TRP A 49 -14.82 32.31 -7.98
C TRP A 49 -14.01 32.74 -6.74
N ALA A 50 -13.89 34.05 -6.50
CA ALA A 50 -13.13 34.59 -5.38
C ALA A 50 -13.85 34.33 -4.05
N LEU A 51 -15.17 34.57 -4.03
CA LEU A 51 -16.02 34.27 -2.88
C LEU A 51 -15.96 32.78 -2.52
N LYS A 52 -16.08 31.89 -3.52
CA LYS A 52 -16.03 30.43 -3.31
C LYS A 52 -14.65 29.96 -2.85
N SER A 53 -13.58 30.50 -3.44
CA SER A 53 -12.21 30.19 -3.01
C SER A 53 -11.96 30.59 -1.55
N LEU A 54 -12.43 31.77 -1.12
CA LEU A 54 -12.31 32.23 0.27
C LEU A 54 -13.17 31.41 1.24
N GLU A 55 -14.39 31.07 0.84
CA GLU A 55 -15.29 30.20 1.62
C GLU A 55 -14.65 28.83 1.88
N LEU A 56 -14.12 28.19 0.83
CA LEU A 56 -13.44 26.89 0.93
C LEU A 56 -12.14 26.99 1.74
N LEU A 57 -11.39 28.09 1.61
CA LEU A 57 -10.19 28.31 2.43
C LEU A 57 -10.53 28.43 3.92
N LYS A 58 -11.65 29.09 4.26
CA LYS A 58 -12.17 29.13 5.63
C LYS A 58 -12.56 27.74 6.12
N GLN A 59 -13.32 26.99 5.33
CA GLN A 59 -13.70 25.60 5.67
C GLN A 59 -12.47 24.70 5.84
N THR A 60 -11.43 24.90 5.02
CA THR A 60 -10.16 24.18 5.14
C THR A 60 -9.52 24.41 6.52
N LYS A 61 -9.51 25.65 7.01
CA LYS A 61 -9.00 25.99 8.36
C LYS A 61 -9.83 25.33 9.45
N GLU A 62 -11.16 25.36 9.33
CA GLU A 62 -12.07 24.69 10.26
C GLU A 62 -11.82 23.17 10.31
N PHE A 63 -11.61 22.52 9.15
CA PHE A 63 -11.26 21.11 9.09
C PHE A 63 -9.88 20.81 9.69
N LEU A 64 -8.90 21.70 9.48
CA LEU A 64 -7.58 21.58 10.08
C LEU A 64 -7.65 21.65 11.61
N ASP A 65 -8.43 22.59 12.16
CA ASP A 65 -8.66 22.74 13.60
C ASP A 65 -9.35 21.52 14.21
N ASP A 66 -10.28 20.91 13.47
CA ASP A 66 -11.00 19.68 13.83
C ASP A 66 -10.19 18.38 13.60
N TYR A 67 -8.94 18.46 13.11
CA TYR A 67 -8.10 17.30 12.75
C TYR A 67 -8.71 16.41 11.64
N LYS A 68 -9.58 16.99 10.81
CA LYS A 68 -10.17 16.39 9.61
C LYS A 68 -9.29 16.68 8.39
N ILE A 69 -8.09 16.11 8.41
CA ILE A 69 -7.02 16.47 7.48
C ILE A 69 -7.37 16.13 6.02
N ASP A 70 -8.03 14.99 5.79
CA ASP A 70 -8.36 14.53 4.44
C ASP A 70 -9.46 15.43 3.81
N GLU A 71 -10.46 15.84 4.60
CA GLU A 71 -11.48 16.82 4.22
C GLU A 71 -10.86 18.21 4.00
N GLY A 72 -9.90 18.60 4.84
CA GLY A 72 -9.12 19.82 4.68
C GLY A 72 -8.39 19.86 3.33
N TRP A 73 -7.67 18.80 2.96
CA TRP A 73 -7.01 18.72 1.66
C TRP A 73 -7.99 18.83 0.49
N LYS A 74 -9.13 18.13 0.54
CA LYS A 74 -10.15 18.22 -0.52
C LYS A 74 -10.68 19.64 -0.69
N SER A 75 -11.00 20.31 0.42
CA SER A 75 -11.48 21.70 0.40
C SER A 75 -10.40 22.66 -0.12
N PHE A 76 -9.15 22.49 0.32
CA PHE A 76 -8.01 23.30 -0.11
C PHE A 76 -7.73 23.16 -1.61
N HIS A 77 -7.66 21.93 -2.11
CA HIS A 77 -7.47 21.66 -3.54
C HIS A 77 -8.59 22.30 -4.37
N THR A 78 -9.83 22.23 -3.89
CA THR A 78 -10.98 22.88 -4.55
C THR A 78 -10.84 24.41 -4.55
N ALA A 79 -10.42 25.02 -3.43
CA ALA A 79 -10.15 26.46 -3.37
C ALA A 79 -9.08 26.87 -4.41
N LYS A 80 -7.99 26.12 -4.51
CA LYS A 80 -6.93 26.36 -5.52
C LYS A 80 -7.45 26.25 -6.96
N ARG A 81 -8.39 25.34 -7.24
CA ARG A 81 -9.00 25.23 -8.57
C ARG A 81 -9.87 26.44 -8.90
N PHE A 82 -10.60 27.00 -7.94
CA PHE A 82 -11.35 28.25 -8.14
C PHE A 82 -10.45 29.45 -8.47
N GLU A 83 -9.20 29.48 -7.97
CA GLU A 83 -8.21 30.51 -8.33
C GLU A 83 -7.94 30.57 -9.85
N ILE A 84 -8.11 29.46 -10.57
CA ILE A 84 -7.83 29.36 -12.01
C ILE A 84 -8.69 30.33 -12.83
N TYR A 85 -9.91 30.63 -12.39
CA TYR A 85 -10.76 31.65 -13.03
C TYR A 85 -10.21 33.07 -12.93
N GLY A 86 -9.31 33.32 -11.96
CA GLY A 86 -8.60 34.59 -11.78
C GLY A 86 -7.21 34.61 -12.41
N MET A 87 -6.81 33.57 -13.16
CA MET A 87 -5.50 33.49 -13.82
C MET A 87 -5.51 34.10 -15.21
N ASP A 88 -4.42 34.78 -15.57
CA ASP A 88 -4.20 35.24 -16.94
C ASP A 88 -3.81 34.07 -17.88
N LYS A 89 -3.66 34.35 -19.17
CA LYS A 89 -3.30 33.33 -20.17
C LYS A 89 -1.90 32.75 -19.94
N HIS A 90 -0.92 33.56 -19.54
CA HIS A 90 0.45 33.11 -19.31
C HIS A 90 0.52 32.20 -18.08
N GLU A 91 -0.17 32.56 -17.01
CA GLU A 91 -0.28 31.75 -15.79
C GLU A 91 -0.98 30.41 -16.06
N ARG A 92 -2.10 30.42 -16.81
CA ARG A 92 -2.79 29.19 -17.21
C ARG A 92 -1.91 28.29 -18.07
N LEU A 93 -1.17 28.85 -19.03
CA LEU A 93 -0.22 28.10 -19.84
C LEU A 93 0.90 27.48 -18.99
N ALA A 94 1.46 28.23 -18.04
CA ALA A 94 2.49 27.73 -17.13
C ALA A 94 1.96 26.59 -16.23
N LEU A 95 0.76 26.76 -15.67
CA LEU A 95 0.11 25.73 -14.86
C LEU A 95 -0.21 24.48 -15.68
N ALA A 96 -0.72 24.65 -16.90
CA ALA A 96 -1.01 23.54 -17.82
C ALA A 96 0.26 22.75 -18.15
N LYS A 97 1.38 23.42 -18.46
CA LYS A 97 2.68 22.77 -18.66
C LYS A 97 3.14 21.99 -17.42
N ALA A 98 2.96 22.57 -16.24
CA ALA A 98 3.32 21.91 -14.97
C ALA A 98 2.48 20.65 -14.73
N ILE A 99 1.16 20.72 -14.89
CA ILE A 99 0.24 19.59 -14.74
C ILE A 99 0.54 18.50 -15.78
N TYR A 100 0.78 18.90 -17.03
CA TYR A 100 1.13 17.98 -18.11
C TYR A 100 2.41 17.20 -17.78
N LYS A 101 3.48 17.89 -17.36
CA LYS A 101 4.73 17.23 -16.95
C LYS A 101 4.55 16.35 -15.71
N GLU A 102 3.70 16.77 -14.77
CA GLU A 102 3.43 15.99 -13.56
C GLU A 102 2.59 14.74 -13.85
N SER A 103 1.83 14.73 -14.96
CA SER A 103 1.00 13.60 -15.38
C SER A 103 1.80 12.31 -15.62
N ASP A 104 3.10 12.40 -15.90
CA ASP A 104 4.00 11.26 -16.03
C ASP A 104 4.10 10.40 -14.76
N LYS A 105 3.76 10.96 -13.60
CA LYS A 105 3.76 10.25 -12.32
C LYS A 105 2.43 9.57 -12.00
N LEU A 106 1.38 9.87 -12.76
CA LEU A 106 0.04 9.36 -12.54
C LEU A 106 -0.13 7.98 -13.19
N ASN A 107 -1.24 7.32 -12.86
CA ASN A 107 -1.61 6.06 -13.52
C ASN A 107 -1.95 6.26 -15.02
N ASP A 108 -1.92 5.17 -15.78
CA ASP A 108 -2.01 5.18 -17.24
C ASP A 108 -3.26 5.92 -17.77
N TRP A 109 -4.43 5.70 -17.18
CA TRP A 109 -5.65 6.33 -17.66
C TRP A 109 -5.74 7.82 -17.29
N ARG A 110 -5.30 8.23 -16.09
CA ARG A 110 -5.26 9.65 -15.70
C ARG A 110 -4.25 10.42 -16.54
N LYS A 111 -3.09 9.82 -16.80
CA LYS A 111 -2.10 10.37 -17.72
C LYS A 111 -2.69 10.56 -19.10
N ALA A 112 -3.30 9.52 -19.68
CA ALA A 112 -3.94 9.60 -20.99
C ALA A 112 -5.01 10.71 -21.05
N SER A 113 -5.85 10.82 -20.01
CA SER A 113 -6.86 11.88 -19.91
C SER A 113 -6.22 13.27 -19.88
N ILE A 114 -5.24 13.53 -19.02
CA ILE A 114 -4.57 14.83 -18.94
C ILE A 114 -3.86 15.17 -20.25
N VAL A 115 -3.20 14.19 -20.87
CA VAL A 115 -2.54 14.38 -22.17
C VAL A 115 -3.55 14.72 -23.26
N SER A 116 -4.71 14.07 -23.28
CA SER A 116 -5.78 14.38 -24.23
C SER A 116 -6.44 15.75 -24.02
N MET A 117 -6.48 16.23 -22.78
CA MET A 117 -7.12 17.51 -22.41
C MET A 117 -6.19 18.70 -22.65
N LEU A 118 -4.90 18.56 -22.34
CA LEU A 118 -3.92 19.66 -22.36
C LEU A 118 -2.91 19.58 -23.50
N GLY A 119 -2.62 18.39 -24.02
CA GLY A 119 -1.63 18.18 -25.07
C GLY A 119 -2.19 18.44 -26.46
N ASN A 120 -1.35 19.01 -27.32
CA ASN A 120 -1.62 19.11 -28.76
C ASN A 120 -1.25 17.80 -29.48
N LYS A 121 -1.45 17.75 -30.81
CA LYS A 121 -1.10 16.58 -31.65
C LYS A 121 0.39 16.19 -31.61
N ALA A 122 1.26 17.11 -31.20
CA ALA A 122 2.70 16.89 -31.05
C ALA A 122 3.09 16.43 -29.63
N GLY A 123 2.13 16.32 -28.70
CA GLY A 123 2.39 15.93 -27.31
C GLY A 123 2.99 17.06 -26.46
N GLU A 124 2.69 18.31 -26.78
CA GLU A 124 3.12 19.49 -26.02
C GLU A 124 1.95 20.41 -25.65
N VAL A 125 2.13 21.23 -24.62
CA VAL A 125 1.18 22.28 -24.24
C VAL A 125 1.66 23.62 -24.82
N THR A 126 1.09 24.02 -25.96
CA THR A 126 1.47 25.25 -26.66
C THR A 126 0.63 26.46 -26.29
N ASP A 127 -0.65 26.24 -26.01
CA ASP A 127 -1.65 27.30 -25.81
C ASP A 127 -2.28 27.25 -24.43
N ALA A 128 -2.74 28.41 -23.95
CA ALA A 128 -3.39 28.52 -22.66
C ALA A 128 -4.78 27.85 -22.73
N PRO A 129 -5.02 26.75 -22.00
CA PRO A 129 -6.31 26.07 -22.02
C PRO A 129 -7.40 26.91 -21.36
N GLU A 130 -8.65 26.69 -21.75
CA GLU A 130 -9.81 27.27 -21.07
C GLU A 130 -9.79 26.91 -19.56
N PRO A 131 -10.28 27.80 -18.67
CA PRO A 131 -10.21 27.59 -17.22
C PRO A 131 -10.85 26.26 -16.80
N ASP A 132 -11.98 25.90 -17.40
CA ASP A 132 -12.72 24.67 -17.06
C ASP A 132 -11.93 23.41 -17.42
N VAL A 133 -11.24 23.41 -18.56
CA VAL A 133 -10.37 22.29 -18.97
C VAL A 133 -9.20 22.14 -18.00
N LEU A 134 -8.60 23.25 -17.59
CA LEU A 134 -7.49 23.25 -16.65
C LEU A 134 -7.91 22.81 -15.24
N ILE A 135 -9.13 23.18 -14.82
CA ILE A 135 -9.73 22.72 -13.56
C ILE A 135 -9.93 21.21 -13.57
N LEU A 136 -10.47 20.64 -14.64
CA LEU A 136 -10.65 19.19 -14.77
C LEU A 136 -9.32 18.43 -14.73
N ALA A 137 -8.29 18.93 -15.42
CA ALA A 137 -6.96 18.34 -15.38
C ALA A 137 -6.33 18.43 -13.98
N ALA A 138 -6.51 19.57 -13.28
CA ALA A 138 -6.07 19.73 -11.90
C ALA A 138 -6.82 18.80 -10.94
N GLU A 139 -8.11 18.58 -11.15
CA GLU A 139 -8.92 17.66 -10.36
C GLU A 139 -8.45 16.21 -10.49
N LEU A 140 -8.20 15.72 -11.71
CA LEU A 140 -7.66 14.38 -11.94
C LEU A 140 -6.33 14.17 -11.20
N LYS A 141 -5.48 15.19 -11.20
CA LYS A 141 -4.21 15.19 -10.48
C LYS A 141 -4.43 15.14 -8.96
N ASP A 142 -5.27 16.02 -8.43
CA ASP A 142 -5.55 16.13 -7.00
C ASP A 142 -6.24 14.85 -6.47
N GLU A 143 -7.10 14.22 -7.26
CA GLU A 143 -7.75 12.95 -6.91
C GLU A 143 -6.75 11.82 -6.72
N ASP A 144 -5.74 11.72 -7.60
CA ASP A 144 -4.68 10.72 -7.46
C ASP A 144 -3.87 10.93 -6.18
N TYR A 145 -3.49 12.17 -5.89
CA TYR A 145 -2.84 12.53 -4.62
C TYR A 145 -3.67 12.13 -3.41
N ASN A 146 -4.96 12.47 -3.39
CA ASN A 146 -5.87 12.10 -2.30
C ASN A 146 -5.97 10.57 -2.14
N ASN A 147 -6.05 9.85 -3.26
CA ASN A 147 -6.07 8.39 -3.25
C ASN A 147 -4.76 7.81 -2.69
N MET A 148 -3.59 8.33 -3.09
CA MET A 148 -2.31 7.90 -2.54
C MET A 148 -2.24 8.08 -1.02
N TYR A 149 -2.70 9.21 -0.48
CA TYR A 149 -2.69 9.47 0.97
C TYR A 149 -3.65 8.58 1.75
N TYR A 150 -4.83 8.30 1.18
CA TYR A 150 -5.78 7.34 1.72
C TYR A 150 -5.16 5.93 1.76
N MET A 151 -4.53 5.51 0.67
CA MET A 151 -3.90 4.18 0.58
C MET A 151 -2.70 4.04 1.51
N ASN A 152 -1.89 5.09 1.66
CA ASN A 152 -0.78 5.09 2.59
C ASN A 152 -1.27 4.89 4.03
N ARG A 153 -2.36 5.58 4.42
CA ARG A 153 -2.97 5.44 5.75
C ARG A 153 -3.47 4.02 6.02
N LEU A 154 -4.14 3.42 5.03
CA LEU A 154 -4.67 2.06 5.15
C LEU A 154 -3.53 1.02 5.24
N SER A 155 -2.50 1.19 4.41
CA SER A 155 -1.33 0.30 4.37
C SER A 155 -0.48 0.39 5.64
N HIS A 156 -0.33 1.59 6.22
CA HIS A 156 0.51 1.80 7.40
C HIS A 156 0.02 0.99 8.61
N ASN A 157 -1.29 1.03 8.89
CA ASN A 157 -1.88 0.27 10.00
C ASN A 157 -1.68 -1.24 9.84
N ILE A 158 -1.87 -1.75 8.62
CA ILE A 158 -1.69 -3.19 8.33
C ILE A 158 -0.21 -3.56 8.44
N PHE A 159 0.70 -2.73 7.92
CA PHE A 159 2.13 -2.99 8.01
C PHE A 159 2.64 -3.00 9.45
N TRP A 160 2.16 -2.06 10.28
CA TRP A 160 2.47 -2.02 11.71
C TRP A 160 1.95 -3.26 12.45
N LEU A 161 0.70 -3.64 12.18
CA LEU A 161 0.10 -4.84 12.77
C LEU A 161 0.90 -6.10 12.39
N LEU A 162 1.21 -6.28 11.10
CA LEU A 162 1.97 -7.42 10.61
C LEU A 162 3.41 -7.45 11.18
N SER A 163 4.06 -6.29 11.27
CA SER A 163 5.41 -6.17 11.85
C SER A 163 5.39 -6.49 13.35
N GLY A 164 4.37 -6.05 14.07
CA GLY A 164 4.17 -6.38 15.49
C GLY A 164 3.93 -7.88 15.71
N LEU A 165 3.09 -8.51 14.87
CA LEU A 165 2.88 -9.96 14.91
C LEU A 165 4.14 -10.75 14.58
N LEU A 166 4.94 -10.29 13.60
CA LEU A 166 6.22 -10.89 13.25
C LEU A 166 7.20 -10.81 14.43
N PHE A 167 7.34 -9.65 15.05
CA PHE A 167 8.19 -9.47 16.21
C PHE A 167 7.75 -10.37 17.37
N LEU A 168 6.45 -10.40 17.67
CA LEU A 168 5.89 -11.28 18.71
C LEU A 168 6.18 -12.75 18.40
N ASN A 169 5.98 -13.20 17.16
CA ASN A 169 6.27 -14.57 16.76
C ASN A 169 7.77 -14.92 16.88
N LEU A 170 8.68 -14.02 16.51
CA LEU A 170 10.12 -14.22 16.72
C LEU A 170 10.46 -14.35 18.20
N CYS A 171 9.88 -13.52 19.07
CA CYS A 171 10.04 -13.64 20.51
C CYS A 171 9.52 -15.00 21.03
N LEU A 172 8.38 -15.48 20.53
CA LEU A 172 7.85 -16.80 20.87
C LEU A 172 8.74 -17.95 20.40
N ILE A 173 9.36 -17.83 19.22
CA ILE A 173 10.33 -18.82 18.72
C ILE A 173 11.55 -18.87 19.65
N VAL A 174 12.14 -17.71 19.99
CA VAL A 174 13.28 -17.64 20.92
C VAL A 174 12.89 -18.22 22.28
N LEU A 175 11.73 -17.83 22.82
CA LEU A 175 11.22 -18.34 24.08
C LEU A 175 11.03 -19.86 24.06
N TYR A 176 10.50 -20.40 22.96
CA TYR A 176 10.35 -21.84 22.76
C TYR A 176 11.70 -22.56 22.82
N PHE A 177 12.73 -22.05 22.13
CA PHE A 177 14.08 -22.63 22.18
C PHE A 177 14.71 -22.52 23.57
N VAL A 178 14.53 -21.40 24.28
CA VAL A 178 15.05 -21.21 25.65
C VAL A 178 14.38 -22.16 26.64
N ILE A 179 13.05 -22.35 26.56
CA ILE A 179 12.33 -23.27 27.43
C ILE A 179 12.75 -24.72 27.14
N CYS A 180 12.83 -25.12 25.87
CA CYS A 180 13.21 -26.49 25.51
C CYS A 180 14.65 -26.83 25.92
N SER A 181 15.59 -25.91 25.73
CA SER A 181 17.00 -26.12 26.06
C SER A 181 17.30 -25.95 27.56
N GLY A 182 16.66 -24.99 28.24
CA GLY A 182 16.97 -24.66 29.62
C GLY A 182 16.21 -25.49 30.66
N TRP A 183 14.91 -25.75 30.44
CA TRP A 183 14.06 -26.37 31.46
C TRP A 183 13.96 -27.89 31.29
N TYR A 184 14.06 -28.36 30.05
CA TYR A 184 13.89 -29.78 29.72
C TYR A 184 15.19 -30.47 29.25
N ASP A 185 16.31 -29.74 29.17
CA ASP A 185 17.60 -30.22 28.63
C ASP A 185 17.47 -30.96 27.29
N ILE A 186 16.49 -30.55 26.47
CA ILE A 186 16.22 -31.20 25.19
C ILE A 186 17.29 -30.76 24.21
N LYS A 187 18.18 -31.69 23.86
CA LYS A 187 19.02 -31.56 22.68
C LYS A 187 18.10 -31.77 21.48
N PHE A 188 18.15 -30.88 20.48
CA PHE A 188 17.35 -30.96 19.25
C PHE A 188 17.84 -32.10 18.32
N THR A 189 18.11 -33.26 18.90
CA THR A 189 18.49 -34.52 18.30
C THR A 189 17.26 -35.38 18.02
N LYS A 190 17.41 -36.36 17.12
CA LYS A 190 16.32 -37.15 16.48
C LYS A 190 15.32 -37.81 17.45
N THR A 191 15.68 -38.03 18.71
CA THR A 191 14.97 -38.89 19.65
C THR A 191 14.27 -38.16 20.80
N ASP A 192 14.55 -36.89 21.04
CA ASP A 192 14.23 -36.26 22.33
C ASP A 192 13.00 -35.33 22.28
N LEU A 193 12.53 -34.98 21.07
CA LEU A 193 11.44 -34.02 20.92
C LEU A 193 10.08 -34.72 20.87
N ASN A 194 9.24 -34.49 21.88
CA ASN A 194 7.87 -35.02 21.95
C ASN A 194 7.01 -34.55 20.75
N LEU A 195 5.92 -35.30 20.45
CA LEU A 195 4.97 -34.96 19.38
C LEU A 195 4.39 -33.55 19.54
N THR A 196 4.09 -33.15 20.79
CA THR A 196 3.62 -31.79 21.12
C THR A 196 4.67 -30.72 20.80
N GLY A 197 5.96 -31.01 21.06
CA GLY A 197 7.06 -30.12 20.71
C GLY A 197 7.16 -29.89 19.20
N HIS A 198 6.99 -30.95 18.41
CA HIS A 198 6.97 -30.85 16.95
C HIS A 198 5.81 -30.01 16.44
N ILE A 199 4.59 -30.21 16.96
CA ILE A 199 3.41 -29.45 16.55
C ILE A 199 3.59 -27.96 16.87
N ILE A 200 4.07 -27.63 18.07
CA ILE A 200 4.31 -26.23 18.48
C ILE A 200 5.36 -25.57 17.57
N GLY A 201 6.49 -26.25 17.32
CA GLY A 201 7.53 -25.72 16.45
C GLY A 201 7.05 -25.53 15.00
N VAL A 202 6.31 -26.50 14.45
CA VAL A 202 5.68 -26.41 13.12
C VAL A 202 4.68 -25.24 13.06
N LEU A 203 3.88 -25.05 14.10
CA LEU A 203 2.95 -23.92 14.20
C LEU A 203 3.68 -22.57 14.18
N LEU A 204 4.74 -22.43 14.98
CA LEU A 204 5.50 -21.18 15.08
C LEU A 204 6.24 -20.85 13.78
N PHE A 205 6.91 -21.83 13.17
CA PHE A 205 7.61 -21.63 11.90
C PHE A 205 6.67 -21.50 10.70
N GLY A 206 5.55 -22.23 10.70
CA GLY A 206 4.48 -22.05 9.71
C GLY A 206 3.85 -20.66 9.78
N PHE A 207 3.62 -20.15 11.00
CA PHE A 207 3.14 -18.78 11.20
C PHE A 207 4.18 -17.74 10.75
N LEU A 208 5.47 -17.98 10.99
CA LEU A 208 6.55 -17.13 10.47
C LEU A 208 6.54 -17.05 8.93
N GLY A 209 6.38 -18.19 8.25
CA GLY A 209 6.24 -18.25 6.79
C GLY A 209 4.99 -17.53 6.29
N ALA A 210 3.87 -17.71 6.96
CA ALA A 210 2.61 -17.05 6.62
C ALA A 210 2.67 -15.53 6.82
N LEU A 211 3.28 -15.06 7.90
CA LEU A 211 3.49 -13.63 8.19
C LEU A 211 4.42 -12.97 7.17
N THR A 212 5.54 -13.61 6.84
CA THR A 212 6.47 -13.10 5.83
C THR A 212 5.83 -13.03 4.44
N SER A 213 5.03 -14.03 4.07
CA SER A 213 4.21 -14.00 2.85
C SER A 213 3.21 -12.82 2.86
N ALA A 214 2.47 -12.64 3.96
CA ALA A 214 1.50 -11.55 4.11
C ALA A 214 2.14 -10.14 4.04
N ILE A 215 3.35 -9.98 4.59
CA ILE A 215 4.12 -8.73 4.51
C ILE A 215 4.53 -8.45 3.06
N LEU A 216 5.05 -9.44 2.34
CA LEU A 216 5.45 -9.29 0.94
C LEU A 216 4.26 -8.95 0.04
N PHE A 217 3.12 -9.61 0.28
CA PHE A 217 1.87 -9.32 -0.40
C PHE A 217 1.43 -7.87 -0.15
N THR A 218 1.38 -7.45 1.12
CA THR A 218 1.00 -6.08 1.51
C THR A 218 1.94 -5.03 0.90
N ARG A 219 3.24 -5.30 0.82
CA ARG A 219 4.23 -4.43 0.16
C ARG A 219 3.99 -4.32 -1.34
N ASN A 220 3.65 -5.41 -2.00
CA ASN A 220 3.37 -5.42 -3.44
C ASN A 220 2.01 -4.78 -3.77
N LEU A 221 1.03 -4.91 -2.89
CA LEU A 221 -0.28 -4.23 -2.97
C LEU A 221 -0.16 -2.71 -2.97
N SER A 222 0.74 -2.16 -2.15
CA SER A 222 1.02 -0.71 -2.16
C SER A 222 1.37 -0.19 -3.56
N LYS A 223 1.93 -1.05 -4.42
CA LYS A 223 2.33 -0.73 -5.81
C LYS A 223 1.24 -0.99 -6.86
N SER A 224 0.20 -1.77 -6.58
CA SER A 224 -0.81 -2.17 -7.58
C SER A 224 -2.01 -1.22 -7.60
N SER A 225 -2.43 -0.72 -8.76
CA SER A 225 -3.51 0.26 -8.92
C SER A 225 -4.94 -0.30 -8.87
N ARG A 226 -5.13 -1.62 -8.87
CA ARG A 226 -6.46 -2.25 -8.93
C ARG A 226 -7.18 -2.24 -7.57
N ILE A 227 -8.48 -1.88 -7.61
CA ILE A 227 -9.51 -1.82 -6.53
C ILE A 227 -8.96 -2.21 -5.15
N LYS A 228 -8.26 -1.26 -4.53
CA LYS A 228 -7.44 -1.48 -3.34
C LYS A 228 -8.27 -1.70 -2.07
N GLU A 229 -9.52 -1.24 -2.02
CA GLU A 229 -10.34 -1.28 -0.80
C GLU A 229 -10.72 -2.71 -0.40
N ILE A 230 -11.03 -3.57 -1.39
CA ILE A 230 -11.34 -4.99 -1.15
C ILE A 230 -10.08 -5.77 -0.78
N THR A 231 -8.94 -5.49 -1.43
CA THR A 231 -7.70 -6.25 -1.24
C THR A 231 -6.85 -5.77 -0.05
N SER A 232 -7.04 -4.53 0.40
CA SER A 232 -6.46 -3.98 1.62
C SER A 232 -7.33 -4.21 2.86
N SER A 233 -8.39 -5.01 2.74
CA SER A 233 -9.17 -5.43 3.89
C SER A 233 -8.31 -6.30 4.81
N GLN A 234 -8.26 -5.93 6.09
CA GLN A 234 -7.59 -6.70 7.14
C GLN A 234 -8.07 -8.16 7.15
N VAL A 235 -9.34 -8.40 6.80
CA VAL A 235 -9.93 -9.75 6.71
C VAL A 235 -9.21 -10.60 5.67
N VAL A 236 -8.87 -10.05 4.51
CA VAL A 236 -8.17 -10.77 3.43
C VAL A 236 -6.76 -11.14 3.88
N VAL A 237 -6.03 -10.21 4.49
CA VAL A 237 -4.67 -10.45 5.00
C VAL A 237 -4.67 -11.50 6.11
N MET A 238 -5.61 -11.42 7.05
CA MET A 238 -5.73 -12.40 8.14
C MET A 238 -6.09 -13.80 7.62
N SER A 239 -7.02 -13.89 6.66
CA SER A 239 -7.41 -15.17 6.06
C SER A 239 -6.20 -15.88 5.44
N LYS A 240 -5.31 -15.13 4.76
CA LYS A 240 -4.07 -15.69 4.21
C LYS A 240 -3.14 -16.24 5.27
N ILE A 241 -3.02 -15.57 6.41
CA ILE A 241 -2.20 -16.06 7.52
C ILE A 241 -2.76 -17.37 8.06
N PHE A 242 -4.07 -17.45 8.30
CA PHE A 242 -4.73 -18.68 8.76
C PHE A 242 -4.57 -19.84 7.77
N ILE A 243 -4.76 -19.59 6.48
CA ILE A 243 -4.54 -20.59 5.42
C ILE A 243 -3.07 -21.04 5.40
N GLY A 244 -2.12 -20.12 5.55
CA GLY A 244 -0.69 -20.41 5.62
C GLY A 244 -0.32 -21.35 6.77
N VAL A 245 -0.82 -21.05 7.97
CA VAL A 245 -0.62 -21.89 9.16
C VAL A 245 -1.28 -23.25 9.00
N GLY A 246 -2.55 -23.27 8.57
CA GLY A 246 -3.30 -24.51 8.37
C GLY A 246 -2.64 -25.45 7.37
N PHE A 247 -2.11 -24.90 6.27
CA PHE A 247 -1.37 -25.67 5.29
C PHE A 247 -0.04 -26.22 5.84
N SER A 248 0.63 -25.48 6.72
CA SER A 248 1.87 -25.95 7.36
C SER A 248 1.61 -27.15 8.27
N ILE A 249 0.52 -27.12 9.04
CA ILE A 249 0.07 -28.26 9.84
C ILE A 249 -0.31 -29.44 8.93
N PHE A 250 -1.04 -29.18 7.85
CA PHE A 250 -1.43 -30.21 6.89
C PHE A 250 -0.21 -30.91 6.27
N ILE A 251 0.80 -30.15 5.82
CA ILE A 251 2.06 -30.71 5.28
C ILE A 251 2.79 -31.52 6.34
N PHE A 252 2.85 -31.04 7.59
CA PHE A 252 3.46 -31.81 8.68
C PHE A 252 2.75 -33.15 8.93
N LEU A 253 1.42 -33.15 8.96
CA LEU A 253 0.63 -34.39 9.12
C LEU A 253 0.82 -35.34 7.93
N LEU A 254 0.92 -34.81 6.72
CA LEU A 254 1.19 -35.60 5.52
C LEU A 254 2.59 -36.24 5.58
N LEU A 255 3.61 -35.48 5.93
CA LEU A 255 4.99 -35.98 6.07
C LEU A 255 5.17 -37.00 7.19
N ARG A 256 4.31 -36.96 8.20
CA ARG A 256 4.30 -37.94 9.30
C ARG A 256 3.38 -39.15 9.01
N SER A 257 2.52 -39.05 8.01
CA SER A 257 1.65 -40.12 7.56
C SER A 257 2.42 -41.10 6.69
N SER A 258 2.11 -42.39 6.81
CA SER A 258 2.64 -43.49 5.99
C SER A 258 2.47 -43.27 4.47
N VAL A 259 1.62 -42.34 4.06
CA VAL A 259 1.41 -41.95 2.66
C VAL A 259 2.65 -41.28 2.05
N ALA A 260 3.48 -40.59 2.85
CA ALA A 260 4.70 -39.95 2.38
C ALA A 260 5.85 -40.93 2.09
N ASP A 261 5.82 -42.13 2.69
CA ASP A 261 6.83 -43.16 2.45
C ASP A 261 6.60 -43.90 1.13
N GLU A 262 5.34 -44.05 0.71
CA GLU A 262 4.97 -44.70 -0.57
C GLU A 262 5.07 -43.74 -1.77
N ILE A 263 4.67 -42.48 -1.58
CA ILE A 263 4.74 -41.45 -2.62
C ILE A 263 5.99 -40.64 -2.30
N LYS A 264 7.12 -40.89 -2.99
CA LYS A 264 8.34 -40.08 -2.92
C LYS A 264 8.10 -38.63 -3.40
N LEU A 265 7.24 -37.88 -2.71
CA LEU A 265 6.80 -36.52 -3.02
C LEU A 265 7.95 -35.52 -2.89
N PHE A 266 8.95 -35.86 -2.08
CA PHE A 266 10.08 -35.00 -1.74
C PHE A 266 11.38 -35.80 -1.78
N SER A 267 12.38 -35.30 -2.50
CA SER A 267 13.67 -35.99 -2.71
C SER A 267 14.66 -35.79 -1.56
N PHE A 268 14.19 -35.34 -0.39
CA PHE A 268 15.02 -34.97 0.76
C PHE A 268 14.80 -35.93 1.92
N SER A 269 15.89 -36.42 2.50
CA SER A 269 15.87 -37.28 3.69
C SER A 269 15.70 -36.46 4.96
N ILE A 270 14.50 -36.48 5.55
CA ILE A 270 14.23 -35.79 6.82
C ILE A 270 15.04 -36.47 7.93
N SER A 271 16.03 -35.76 8.45
CA SER A 271 17.02 -36.32 9.37
C SER A 271 17.09 -35.59 10.70
N GLN A 272 16.55 -34.38 10.80
CA GLN A 272 16.55 -33.59 12.03
C GLN A 272 15.19 -32.95 12.28
N PRO A 273 14.80 -32.70 13.54
CA PRO A 273 13.57 -31.97 13.87
C PRO A 273 13.48 -30.59 13.20
N LEU A 274 14.62 -29.95 12.96
CA LEU A 274 14.72 -28.66 12.26
C LEU A 274 14.26 -28.72 10.80
N ASP A 275 14.37 -29.88 10.15
CA ASP A 275 13.89 -30.06 8.77
C ASP A 275 12.37 -29.89 8.70
N TYR A 276 11.64 -30.39 9.70
CA TYR A 276 10.18 -30.18 9.79
C TYR A 276 9.84 -28.70 9.98
N PHE A 277 10.64 -27.94 10.72
CA PHE A 277 10.42 -26.50 10.92
C PHE A 277 10.75 -25.70 9.66
N ALA A 278 11.81 -26.06 8.95
CA ALA A 278 12.16 -25.45 7.67
C ALA A 278 11.08 -25.70 6.61
N ILE A 279 10.57 -26.93 6.53
CA ILE A 279 9.46 -27.27 5.63
C ILE A 279 8.19 -26.53 6.05
N ALA A 280 7.88 -26.44 7.35
CA ALA A 280 6.73 -25.69 7.86
C ALA A 280 6.80 -24.20 7.47
N PHE A 281 7.97 -23.59 7.59
CA PHE A 281 8.21 -22.22 7.13
C PHE A 281 7.95 -22.08 5.63
N ALA A 282 8.51 -22.97 4.81
CA ALA A 282 8.32 -22.95 3.36
C ALA A 282 6.85 -23.17 2.98
N SER A 283 6.15 -24.09 3.63
CA SER A 283 4.72 -24.34 3.41
C SER A 283 3.84 -23.17 3.82
N GLY A 284 4.28 -22.35 4.79
CA GLY A 284 3.61 -21.11 5.18
C GLY A 284 3.53 -20.08 4.04
N PHE A 285 4.37 -20.18 3.01
CA PHE A 285 4.29 -19.40 1.77
C PHE A 285 3.25 -19.97 0.77
N THR A 286 2.10 -20.41 1.28
CA THR A 286 1.05 -21.12 0.55
C THR A 286 0.68 -20.48 -0.78
N GLU A 287 0.53 -19.16 -0.84
CA GLU A 287 0.08 -18.47 -2.06
C GLU A 287 1.10 -18.59 -3.21
N LYS A 288 2.40 -18.37 -2.95
CA LYS A 288 3.42 -18.52 -3.99
C LYS A 288 3.66 -19.98 -4.35
N PHE A 289 3.57 -20.87 -3.37
CA PHE A 289 3.73 -22.30 -3.59
C PHE A 289 2.56 -22.87 -4.38
N ALA A 290 1.32 -22.47 -4.07
CA ALA A 290 0.11 -22.85 -4.80
C ALA A 290 0.08 -22.24 -6.19
N GLN A 291 0.45 -20.96 -6.36
CA GLN A 291 0.56 -20.33 -7.69
C GLN A 291 1.61 -21.04 -8.55
N LYS A 292 2.82 -21.29 -8.01
CA LYS A 292 3.85 -22.05 -8.75
C LYS A 292 3.42 -23.48 -9.04
N SER A 293 2.76 -24.16 -8.11
CA SER A 293 2.26 -25.52 -8.31
C SER A 293 1.14 -25.55 -9.36
N MET A 294 0.24 -24.56 -9.35
CA MET A 294 -0.77 -24.40 -10.40
C MET A 294 -0.15 -24.04 -11.75
N ASP A 295 0.84 -23.15 -11.81
CA ASP A 295 1.55 -22.80 -13.05
C ASP A 295 2.32 -24.01 -13.63
N LEU A 296 2.84 -24.89 -12.76
CA LEU A 296 3.46 -26.17 -13.14
C LEU A 296 2.42 -27.19 -13.61
N LEU A 297 1.26 -27.29 -12.94
CA LEU A 297 0.16 -28.19 -13.32
C LEU A 297 -0.59 -27.74 -14.58
N ILE A 298 -0.68 -26.42 -14.81
CA ILE A 298 -1.31 -25.80 -15.99
C ILE A 298 -0.32 -25.75 -17.17
N GLY A 299 0.95 -26.12 -16.96
CA GLY A 299 1.89 -26.37 -18.05
C GLY A 299 2.27 -25.11 -18.83
N LYS A 300 2.77 -24.09 -18.14
CA LYS A 300 3.32 -22.89 -18.80
C LYS A 300 4.76 -23.08 -19.31
N ASP A 301 5.09 -24.27 -19.79
CA ASP A 301 6.44 -24.69 -20.21
C ASP A 301 6.54 -25.03 -21.72
N LYS A 302 5.55 -24.60 -22.54
CA LYS A 302 5.58 -24.85 -24.00
C LYS A 302 5.47 -23.62 -24.92
N THR A 303 5.37 -22.39 -24.42
CA THR A 303 5.10 -21.22 -25.29
C THR A 303 6.20 -20.17 -25.39
N GLU A 304 7.37 -20.38 -24.79
CA GLU A 304 8.53 -19.46 -24.95
C GLU A 304 9.74 -20.07 -25.69
N LYS A 305 9.70 -21.36 -26.08
CA LYS A 305 10.79 -21.99 -26.86
C LYS A 305 10.56 -22.10 -28.37
N SER A 306 9.40 -21.68 -28.91
CA SER A 306 9.13 -21.80 -30.37
C SER A 306 9.23 -20.49 -31.15
N LYS A 307 9.76 -19.39 -30.58
CA LYS A 307 9.96 -18.13 -31.31
C LYS A 307 11.42 -17.70 -31.46
N THR A 308 12.37 -18.58 -31.10
CA THR A 308 13.81 -18.28 -31.17
C THR A 308 14.64 -19.36 -31.89
N SER A 309 14.01 -20.27 -32.64
CA SER A 309 14.75 -21.24 -33.50
C SER A 309 14.30 -21.31 -34.96
N GLU A 310 13.75 -20.23 -35.51
CA GLU A 310 13.60 -20.05 -36.97
C GLU A 310 14.02 -18.63 -37.37
N SER A 311 15.28 -18.31 -37.12
CA SER A 311 15.97 -17.23 -37.84
C SER A 311 17.46 -17.58 -37.90
N GLY A 312 17.81 -18.47 -38.82
CA GLY A 312 19.20 -18.81 -39.08
C GLY A 312 19.33 -20.17 -39.72
N ILE A 313 19.40 -20.16 -41.05
CA ILE A 313 20.39 -20.85 -41.89
C ILE A 313 19.83 -20.84 -43.34
N ILE A 314 20.52 -20.02 -44.16
CA ILE A 314 20.65 -20.02 -45.63
C ILE A 314 19.37 -19.95 -46.46
#